data_AF-A0A538GP93-F1
#
_entry.id   AF-A0A538GP93-F1
#
_cell.length_a   1.000
_cell.length_b   1.000
_cell.length_c   1.000
_cell.angle_alpha   90.00
_cell.angle_beta   90.00
_cell.angle_gamma   90.00
#
_symmetry.space_group_name_H-M   'P 1'
#
loop_
_entity.id
_entity.type
_entity.pdbx_description
1 polymer ?
#
loop_
_entity_poly.entity_id
_entity_poly.type
_entity_poly.pdbx_seq_one_letter_code
_entity_poly.pdbx_strand_id
1 'polypeptide(L)'
;MTSSSSRRARHRSAAEGPGAAEGKLVKEQPEVLFVCTHNAGRSQMAAGLVKLRSGGRIHVRSAGSTPADEINPAAVEAMEEIGVDMGEEFPKPLMDEVVRAADVVVTMGCGDACPIFPGKRYEDWDLEDPDGKGLETVRRIRDEIDTRVQALIAELLPS
;
A
#
# COMPACT_ATOMS: atom_id res chain seq x y z
N MET A 1 66.83 -9.35 -32.41
CA MET A 1 67.12 -8.75 -31.08
C MET A 1 66.06 -9.23 -30.12
N THR A 2 66.50 -9.79 -28.99
CA THR A 2 65.80 -9.91 -27.70
C THR A 2 64.45 -10.65 -27.68
N SER A 3 64.12 -11.53 -26.73
CA SER A 3 64.80 -12.05 -25.54
C SER A 3 63.76 -12.95 -24.87
N SER A 4 64.24 -13.97 -24.16
CA SER A 4 63.76 -14.39 -22.83
C SER A 4 62.25 -14.62 -22.65
N SER A 5 61.82 -15.89 -22.54
CA SER A 5 61.79 -16.63 -21.27
C SER A 5 60.85 -16.00 -20.25
N SER A 6 59.92 -16.79 -19.70
CA SER A 6 59.83 -17.00 -18.24
C SER A 6 58.43 -17.48 -17.79
N ARG A 7 58.44 -18.68 -17.18
CA ARG A 7 57.69 -19.08 -15.97
C ARG A 7 56.15 -18.99 -15.97
N ARG A 8 55.55 -20.17 -16.15
CA ARG A 8 54.35 -20.54 -15.37
C ARG A 8 54.75 -20.68 -13.90
N ALA A 9 54.34 -19.72 -13.08
CA ALA A 9 54.26 -19.88 -11.64
C ALA A 9 52.83 -20.31 -11.27
N ARG A 10 52.76 -21.35 -10.45
CA ARG A 10 51.58 -21.90 -9.79
C ARG A 10 51.03 -20.84 -8.81
N HIS A 11 49.78 -20.95 -8.41
CA HIS A 11 49.39 -21.26 -7.02
C HIS A 11 47.89 -21.04 -6.78
N ARG A 12 47.26 -22.12 -6.29
CA ARG A 12 46.25 -22.24 -5.21
C ARG A 12 45.08 -21.23 -5.23
N SER A 13 43.84 -21.65 -5.50
CA SER A 13 42.95 -22.53 -4.73
C SER A 13 42.46 -21.95 -3.39
N ALA A 14 41.19 -22.24 -3.11
CA ALA A 14 40.36 -21.91 -1.95
C ALA A 14 39.75 -20.50 -2.00
N ALA A 15 38.49 -20.25 -1.63
CA ALA A 15 37.52 -21.03 -0.87
C ALA A 15 36.13 -20.45 -1.19
N GLU A 16 35.10 -21.29 -1.29
CA GLU A 16 34.00 -21.34 -0.30
C GLU A 16 33.19 -20.05 -0.22
N GLY A 17 32.02 -20.09 -0.87
CA GLY A 17 31.02 -19.05 -0.80
C GLY A 17 30.24 -19.09 0.51
N PRO A 18 29.78 -17.95 1.03
CA PRO A 18 28.79 -17.93 2.08
C PRO A 18 27.38 -17.83 1.48
N GLY A 19 26.50 -18.70 1.99
CA GLY A 19 25.16 -18.34 2.43
C GLY A 19 24.22 -17.77 1.38
N ALA A 20 23.31 -18.62 0.89
CA ALA A 20 22.03 -18.17 0.37
C ALA A 20 21.29 -17.40 1.49
N ALA A 21 21.44 -16.08 1.51
CA ALA A 21 20.45 -15.21 2.10
C ALA A 21 19.21 -15.31 1.19
N GLU A 22 18.12 -15.81 1.74
CA GLU A 22 16.82 -15.89 1.08
C GLU A 22 16.47 -14.51 0.51
N GLY A 23 16.53 -14.42 -0.81
CA GLY A 23 16.33 -13.18 -1.54
C GLY A 23 14.89 -12.72 -1.40
N LYS A 24 14.57 -11.96 -0.36
CA LYS A 24 13.43 -11.06 -0.40
C LYS A 24 13.78 -10.05 -1.49
N LEU A 25 13.15 -10.16 -2.66
CA LEU A 25 13.20 -9.13 -3.69
C LEU A 25 12.95 -7.80 -2.98
N VAL A 26 13.96 -6.93 -2.99
CA VAL A 26 13.83 -5.60 -2.40
C VAL A 26 12.80 -4.88 -3.25
N LYS A 27 11.61 -4.67 -2.68
CA LYS A 27 10.59 -3.87 -3.36
C LYS A 27 11.10 -2.45 -3.45
N GLU A 28 10.99 -1.87 -4.65
CA GLU A 28 11.45 -0.51 -4.92
C GLU A 28 10.58 0.56 -4.24
N GLN A 29 9.33 0.21 -3.89
CA GLN A 29 8.37 1.09 -3.22
C GLN A 29 7.59 0.33 -2.15
N PRO A 30 7.26 0.96 -1.00
CA PRO A 30 6.33 0.38 -0.03
C PRO A 30 4.95 0.12 -0.66
N GLU A 31 4.32 -0.99 -0.29
CA GLU A 31 2.97 -1.33 -0.74
C GLU A 31 1.95 -1.26 0.40
N VAL A 32 0.92 -0.43 0.25
CA VAL A 32 -0.16 -0.24 1.24
C VAL A 32 -1.49 -0.73 0.67
N LEU A 33 -2.23 -1.49 1.47
CA LEU A 33 -3.58 -1.93 1.15
C LEU A 33 -4.58 -1.34 2.17
N PHE A 34 -5.56 -0.59 1.68
CA PHE A 34 -6.69 -0.14 2.50
C PHE A 34 -7.90 -1.05 2.30
N VAL A 35 -8.49 -1.52 3.40
CA VAL A 35 -9.65 -2.42 3.39
C VAL A 35 -10.79 -1.81 4.20
N CYS A 36 -11.97 -1.70 3.60
CA CYS A 36 -13.21 -1.42 4.34
C CYS A 36 -14.30 -2.42 3.94
N THR A 37 -15.53 -2.25 4.41
CA THR A 37 -16.62 -3.19 4.07
C THR A 37 -16.94 -3.16 2.58
N HIS A 38 -17.32 -2.00 2.05
CA HIS A 38 -17.88 -1.88 0.71
C HIS A 38 -16.91 -1.46 -0.39
N ASN A 39 -15.68 -1.07 -0.05
CA ASN A 39 -14.74 -0.44 -0.99
C ASN A 39 -15.32 0.73 -1.82
N ALA A 40 -16.27 1.46 -1.24
CA ALA A 40 -16.97 2.55 -1.90
C ALA A 40 -16.69 3.93 -1.29
N GLY A 41 -16.09 4.00 -0.09
CA GLY A 41 -15.86 5.25 0.62
C GLY A 41 -14.47 5.31 1.25
N ARG A 42 -14.37 5.02 2.55
CA ARG A 42 -13.15 5.08 3.38
C ARG A 42 -11.87 4.59 2.67
N SER A 43 -11.83 3.34 2.21
CA SER A 43 -10.64 2.76 1.57
C SER A 43 -10.29 3.40 0.22
N GLN A 44 -11.29 3.90 -0.52
CA GLN A 44 -11.06 4.58 -1.79
C GLN A 44 -10.52 5.99 -1.57
N MET A 45 -11.09 6.73 -0.62
CA MET A 45 -10.56 8.03 -0.20
C MET A 45 -9.11 7.90 0.28
N ALA A 46 -8.82 6.92 1.14
CA ALA A 46 -7.47 6.67 1.63
C ALA A 46 -6.46 6.36 0.51
N ALA A 47 -6.85 5.53 -0.46
CA ALA A 47 -6.00 5.23 -1.61
C ALA A 47 -5.74 6.47 -2.48
N GLY A 48 -6.77 7.27 -2.76
CA GLY A 48 -6.64 8.53 -3.49
C GLY A 48 -5.71 9.53 -2.77
N LEU A 49 -5.85 9.66 -1.45
CA LEU A 49 -5.01 10.52 -0.63
C LEU A 49 -3.55 10.05 -0.60
N VAL A 50 -3.28 8.74 -0.50
CA VAL A 50 -1.90 8.24 -0.60
C VAL A 50 -1.29 8.56 -1.96
N LYS A 51 -2.02 8.36 -3.07
CA LYS A 51 -1.53 8.72 -4.41
C LYS A 51 -1.16 10.21 -4.48
N LEU A 52 -2.06 11.08 -4.03
CA LEU A 52 -1.87 12.54 -4.01
C LEU A 52 -0.67 12.95 -3.15
N ARG A 53 -0.63 12.52 -1.89
CA ARG A 53 0.32 13.00 -0.87
C ARG A 53 1.72 12.39 -1.02
N SER A 54 1.82 11.14 -1.47
CA SER A 54 3.13 10.48 -1.63
C SER A 54 3.84 10.86 -2.93
N GLY A 55 3.12 11.44 -3.90
CA GLY A 55 3.65 11.72 -5.24
C GLY A 55 4.01 10.43 -6.01
N GLY A 56 3.26 9.34 -5.78
CA GLY A 56 3.49 8.05 -6.42
C GLY A 56 4.69 7.26 -5.89
N ARG A 57 5.26 7.64 -4.73
CA ARG A 57 6.37 6.92 -4.08
C ARG A 57 5.92 5.70 -3.27
N ILE A 58 4.62 5.54 -3.07
CA ILE A 58 4.01 4.40 -2.39
C ILE A 58 3.03 3.76 -3.37
N HIS A 59 3.16 2.44 -3.56
CA HIS A 59 2.18 1.67 -4.29
C HIS A 59 0.96 1.43 -3.40
N VAL A 60 -0.24 1.81 -3.86
CA VAL A 60 -1.44 1.73 -3.04
C VAL A 60 -2.56 0.96 -3.74
N ARG A 61 -3.23 0.10 -2.98
CA ARG A 61 -4.41 -0.65 -3.38
C ARG A 61 -5.54 -0.42 -2.38
N SER A 62 -6.78 -0.62 -2.82
CA SER A 62 -7.96 -0.65 -1.97
C SER A 62 -8.78 -1.90 -2.24
N ALA A 63 -9.48 -2.43 -1.23
CA ALA A 63 -10.39 -3.57 -1.39
C ALA A 63 -11.56 -3.54 -0.39
N GLY A 64 -12.55 -4.39 -0.63
CA GLY A 64 -13.78 -4.53 0.16
C GLY A 64 -14.02 -5.97 0.58
N SER A 65 -14.44 -6.19 1.83
CA SER A 65 -14.88 -7.53 2.26
C SER A 65 -16.22 -7.93 1.63
N THR A 66 -17.10 -6.96 1.42
CA THR A 66 -18.38 -7.09 0.72
C THR A 66 -18.53 -5.88 -0.22
N PRO A 67 -17.87 -5.86 -1.40
CA PRO A 67 -17.89 -4.69 -2.28
C PRO A 67 -19.30 -4.24 -2.66
N ALA A 68 -19.53 -2.93 -2.71
CA ALA A 68 -20.74 -2.37 -3.29
C ALA A 68 -20.67 -2.40 -4.83
N ASP A 69 -21.78 -2.04 -5.49
CA ASP A 69 -21.83 -1.96 -6.95
C ASP A 69 -21.12 -0.70 -7.49
N GLU A 70 -21.15 0.39 -6.73
CA GLU A 70 -20.61 1.70 -7.13
C GLU A 70 -19.86 2.40 -5.99
N ILE A 71 -19.01 3.37 -6.34
CA ILE A 71 -18.37 4.25 -5.36
C ILE A 71 -19.42 5.19 -4.77
N ASN A 72 -19.30 5.50 -3.47
CA ASN A 72 -20.17 6.45 -2.78
C ASN A 72 -20.05 7.84 -3.45
N PRO A 73 -21.13 8.39 -4.03
CA PRO A 73 -21.07 9.67 -4.73
C PRO A 73 -20.60 10.83 -3.86
N ALA A 74 -20.94 10.84 -2.57
CA ALA A 74 -20.48 11.88 -1.65
C ALA A 74 -18.97 11.76 -1.36
N ALA A 75 -18.38 10.56 -1.47
CA ALA A 75 -16.93 10.38 -1.38
C ALA A 75 -16.24 10.90 -2.66
N VAL A 76 -16.83 10.67 -3.84
CA VAL A 76 -16.34 11.24 -5.10
C VAL A 76 -16.34 12.77 -5.01
N GLU A 77 -17.47 13.37 -4.68
CA GLU A 77 -17.61 14.83 -4.58
C GLU A 77 -16.63 15.43 -3.55
N ALA A 78 -16.49 14.81 -2.37
CA ALA A 78 -15.53 15.27 -1.36
C ALA A 78 -14.06 15.16 -1.84
N MET A 79 -13.72 14.19 -2.67
CA MET A 79 -12.35 14.00 -3.16
C MET A 79 -12.04 14.91 -4.36
N GLU A 80 -13.01 15.17 -5.23
CA GLU A 80 -12.90 16.13 -6.32
C GLU A 80 -12.60 17.54 -5.82
N GLU A 81 -13.16 17.96 -4.68
CA GLU A 81 -12.88 19.25 -4.04
C GLU A 81 -11.39 19.51 -3.77
N ILE A 82 -10.62 18.45 -3.54
CA ILE A 82 -9.17 18.52 -3.28
C ILE A 82 -8.34 18.09 -4.50
N GLY A 83 -8.98 17.93 -5.66
CA GLY A 83 -8.33 17.58 -6.92
C GLY A 83 -7.97 16.10 -7.06
N VAL A 84 -8.64 15.19 -6.33
CA VAL A 84 -8.46 13.75 -6.48
C VAL A 84 -9.63 13.17 -7.27
N ASP A 85 -9.35 12.73 -8.49
CA ASP A 85 -10.30 12.02 -9.34
C ASP A 85 -10.41 10.55 -8.89
N MET A 86 -11.64 10.09 -8.68
CA MET A 86 -11.99 8.72 -8.33
C MET A 86 -12.83 8.03 -9.42
N GLY A 87 -13.11 8.69 -10.54
CA GLY A 87 -14.08 8.24 -11.54
C GLY A 87 -13.71 6.95 -12.28
N GLU A 88 -12.41 6.62 -12.36
CA GLU A 88 -11.94 5.35 -12.95
C GLU A 88 -11.81 4.23 -11.91
N GLU A 89 -11.96 4.53 -10.62
CA GLU A 89 -11.93 3.51 -9.57
C GLU A 89 -13.29 2.81 -9.46
N PHE A 90 -13.28 1.57 -8.95
CA PHE A 90 -14.48 0.78 -8.70
C PHE A 90 -14.31 -0.05 -7.43
N PRO A 91 -15.41 -0.41 -6.73
CA PRO A 91 -15.36 -1.34 -5.62
C PRO A 91 -14.83 -2.71 -6.07
N LYS A 92 -13.81 -3.21 -5.38
CA LYS A 92 -13.15 -4.47 -5.73
C LYS A 92 -13.01 -5.41 -4.52
N PRO A 93 -13.18 -6.72 -4.70
CA PRO A 93 -13.16 -7.69 -3.60
C PRO A 93 -11.77 -7.82 -2.98
N LEU A 94 -11.75 -8.11 -1.68
CA LEU A 94 -10.54 -8.48 -0.96
C LEU A 94 -10.07 -9.87 -1.42
N MET A 95 -8.84 -9.92 -1.90
CA MET A 95 -8.19 -11.14 -2.38
C MET A 95 -6.91 -11.42 -1.58
N ASP A 96 -6.64 -12.68 -1.27
CA ASP A 96 -5.43 -13.11 -0.56
C ASP A 96 -4.15 -12.52 -1.17
N GLU A 97 -4.09 -12.47 -2.49
CA GLU A 97 -2.93 -12.01 -3.26
C GLU A 97 -2.59 -10.55 -2.97
N VAL A 98 -3.60 -9.67 -2.83
CA VAL A 98 -3.35 -8.25 -2.54
C VAL A 98 -2.92 -8.03 -1.10
N VAL A 99 -3.40 -8.86 -0.16
CA VAL A 99 -2.94 -8.83 1.24
C VAL A 99 -1.50 -9.37 1.32
N ARG A 100 -1.18 -10.44 0.60
CA ARG A 100 0.17 -11.01 0.49
C ARG A 100 1.14 -10.05 -0.18
N ALA A 101 0.68 -9.24 -1.12
CA ALA A 101 1.48 -8.19 -1.72
C ALA A 101 1.77 -7.09 -0.69
N ALA A 102 0.78 -6.55 0.01
CA ALA A 102 0.95 -5.41 0.92
C ALA A 102 2.04 -5.58 2.00
N ASP A 103 2.83 -4.53 2.23
CA ASP A 103 3.73 -4.40 3.37
C ASP A 103 2.97 -3.89 4.61
N VAL A 104 1.98 -3.01 4.38
CA VAL A 104 1.04 -2.52 5.41
C VAL A 104 -0.39 -2.76 4.94
N VAL A 105 -1.20 -3.38 5.80
CA VAL A 105 -2.65 -3.55 5.60
C VAL A 105 -3.38 -2.70 6.62
N VAL A 106 -4.22 -1.79 6.16
CA VAL A 106 -5.00 -0.87 6.98
C VAL A 106 -6.47 -1.24 6.87
N THR A 107 -7.08 -1.70 7.97
CA THR A 107 -8.52 -1.99 8.07
C THR A 107 -9.29 -0.76 8.54
N MET A 108 -10.49 -0.58 8.00
CA MET A 108 -11.35 0.57 8.25
C MET A 108 -12.80 0.09 8.43
N GLY A 109 -13.05 -0.66 9.50
CA GLY A 109 -14.40 -1.13 9.87
C GLY A 109 -14.91 -2.38 9.15
N CYS A 110 -14.02 -3.21 8.56
CA CYS A 110 -14.41 -4.50 7.95
C CYS A 110 -14.42 -5.69 8.92
N GLY A 111 -14.09 -5.47 10.20
CA GLY A 111 -13.98 -6.53 11.22
C GLY A 111 -12.92 -7.59 10.87
N ASP A 112 -13.19 -8.84 11.23
CA ASP A 112 -12.28 -9.99 11.05
C ASP A 112 -12.24 -10.54 9.61
N ALA A 113 -12.78 -9.81 8.63
CA ALA A 113 -12.82 -10.26 7.24
C ALA A 113 -11.44 -10.30 6.57
N CYS A 114 -10.43 -9.63 7.14
CA CYS A 114 -9.10 -9.60 6.57
C CYS A 114 -8.27 -10.82 7.01
N PRO A 115 -7.74 -11.64 6.07
CA PRO A 115 -6.84 -12.73 6.43
C PRO A 115 -5.54 -12.17 7.04
N ILE A 116 -5.08 -12.81 8.11
CA ILE A 116 -3.85 -12.45 8.80
C ILE A 116 -2.69 -13.33 8.30
N PHE A 117 -1.70 -12.70 7.69
CA PHE A 117 -0.46 -13.33 7.26
C PHE A 117 0.69 -12.92 8.18
N PRO A 118 1.53 -13.86 8.63
CA PRO A 118 2.67 -13.55 9.49
C PRO A 118 3.68 -12.64 8.78
N GLY A 119 4.33 -11.77 9.55
CA GLY A 119 5.39 -10.89 9.05
C GLY A 119 4.90 -9.64 8.29
N LYS A 120 3.62 -9.29 8.41
CA LYS A 120 3.04 -8.05 7.87
C LYS A 120 2.64 -7.08 8.97
N ARG A 121 2.67 -5.79 8.67
CA ARG A 121 2.12 -4.74 9.52
C ARG A 121 0.62 -4.63 9.25
N TYR A 122 -0.17 -4.69 10.32
CA TYR A 122 -1.61 -4.45 10.29
C TYR A 122 -1.94 -3.25 11.14
N GLU A 123 -2.80 -2.38 10.64
CA GLU A 123 -3.36 -1.25 11.38
C GLU A 123 -4.87 -1.30 11.31
N ASP A 124 -5.53 -0.94 12.40
CA ASP A 124 -6.97 -0.77 12.42
C ASP A 124 -7.31 0.70 12.69
N TRP A 125 -7.92 1.32 11.70
CA TRP A 125 -8.33 2.71 11.74
C TRP A 125 -9.82 2.78 12.04
N ASP A 126 -10.15 3.01 13.32
CA ASP A 126 -11.52 3.29 13.73
C ASP A 126 -11.97 4.62 13.15
N LEU A 127 -12.93 4.57 12.23
CA LEU A 127 -13.41 5.69 11.41
C LEU A 127 -14.90 5.54 11.18
N GLU A 128 -15.62 6.65 11.29
CA GLU A 128 -17.06 6.69 11.02
C GLU A 128 -17.38 6.20 9.60
N ASP A 129 -18.49 5.46 9.45
CA ASP A 129 -18.93 4.97 8.17
C ASP A 129 -19.60 6.10 7.36
N PRO A 130 -19.14 6.43 6.14
CA PRO A 130 -19.74 7.46 5.30
C PRO A 130 -21.06 7.02 4.64
N ASP A 131 -21.45 5.74 4.74
CA ASP A 131 -22.65 5.24 4.08
C ASP A 131 -23.94 5.93 4.57
N GLY A 132 -24.78 6.36 3.62
CA GLY A 132 -25.99 7.14 3.89
C GLY A 132 -25.76 8.53 4.53
N LYS A 133 -24.51 8.98 4.68
CA LYS A 133 -24.17 10.29 5.27
C LYS A 133 -24.15 11.39 4.21
N GLY A 134 -24.46 12.61 4.64
CA GLY A 134 -24.32 13.79 3.79
C GLY A 134 -22.86 14.22 3.58
N LEU A 135 -22.62 14.96 2.51
CA LEU A 135 -21.30 15.40 2.06
C LEU A 135 -20.44 16.05 3.16
N GLU A 136 -21.03 16.87 4.04
CA GLU A 136 -20.28 17.50 5.16
C GLU A 136 -19.65 16.46 6.11
N THR A 137 -20.38 15.37 6.41
CA THR A 137 -19.84 14.29 7.23
C THR A 137 -18.74 13.54 6.48
N VAL A 138 -18.94 13.31 5.17
CA VAL A 138 -17.93 12.65 4.34
C VAL A 138 -16.65 13.48 4.23
N ARG A 139 -16.74 14.81 4.15
CA ARG A 139 -15.58 15.72 4.21
C ARG A 139 -14.81 15.57 5.52
N ARG A 140 -15.51 15.51 6.68
CA ARG A 140 -14.84 15.27 7.97
C ARG A 140 -14.11 13.92 7.98
N ILE A 141 -14.74 12.87 7.47
CA ILE A 141 -14.12 11.55 7.37
C ILE A 141 -12.89 11.59 6.44
N ARG A 142 -12.98 12.26 5.28
CA ARG A 142 -11.86 12.49 4.36
C ARG A 142 -10.69 13.16 5.07
N ASP A 143 -10.95 14.24 5.82
CA ASP A 143 -9.90 15.03 6.48
C ASP A 143 -9.23 14.24 7.62
N GLU A 144 -10.01 13.40 8.33
CA GLU A 144 -9.46 12.47 9.32
C GLU A 144 -8.59 11.40 8.66
N ILE A 145 -9.04 10.83 7.54
CA ILE A 145 -8.24 9.88 6.74
C ILE A 145 -6.95 10.54 6.25
N ASP A 146 -7.00 11.77 5.74
CA ASP A 146 -5.81 12.49 5.24
C ASP A 146 -4.79 12.71 6.35
N THR A 147 -5.23 13.03 7.56
CA THR A 147 -4.34 13.15 8.73
C THR A 147 -3.61 11.84 9.01
N ARG A 148 -4.32 10.71 9.02
CA ARG A 148 -3.72 9.38 9.26
C ARG A 148 -2.82 8.94 8.10
N VAL A 149 -3.22 9.23 6.86
CA VAL A 149 -2.43 8.98 5.64
C VAL A 149 -1.11 9.74 5.68
N GLN A 150 -1.11 11.02 6.07
CA GLN A 150 0.12 11.81 6.18
C GLN A 150 1.09 11.23 7.23
N ALA A 151 0.56 10.77 8.37
CA ALA A 151 1.37 10.09 9.38
C ALA A 151 1.97 8.78 8.85
N LEU A 152 1.16 7.95 8.18
CA LEU A 152 1.62 6.70 7.56
C LEU A 152 2.71 6.96 6.50
N ILE A 153 2.56 7.99 5.67
CA ILE A 153 3.56 8.36 4.66
C ILE A 153 4.87 8.78 5.32
N ALA A 154 4.81 9.58 6.40
CA ALA A 154 6.02 10.03 7.10
C ALA A 154 6.82 8.86 7.70
N GLU A 155 6.14 7.80 8.14
CA GLU A 155 6.78 6.58 8.63
C GLU A 155 7.38 5.73 7.50
N LEU A 156 6.68 5.62 6.37
CA LEU A 156 7.09 4.75 5.25
C LEU A 156 8.16 5.39 4.36
N LEU A 157 8.23 6.72 4.31
CA LEU A 157 9.21 7.49 3.54
C LEU A 157 10.02 8.42 4.46
N PRO A 158 10.82 7.87 5.38
CA PRO A 158 11.70 8.68 6.22
C PRO A 158 12.70 9.45 5.35
N SER A 159 12.94 10.71 5.72
CA SER A 159 13.83 11.63 4.99
C SER A 159 15.31 11.22 5.04
#